data_AF-K8W9F4-F1
#
_entry.id   AF-K8W9F4-F1
#
_cell.length_a   1.000
_cell.length_b   1.000
_cell.length_c   1.000
_cell.angle_alpha   90.00
_cell.angle_beta   90.00
_cell.angle_gamma   90.00
#
_symmetry.space_group_name_H-M   'P 1'
#
loop_
_entity.id
_entity.type
_entity.pdbx_description
1 polymer ?
#
loop_
_entity_poly.entity_id
_entity_poly.type
_entity_poly.pdbx_seq_one_letter_code
_entity_poly.pdbx_strand_id
1 'polypeptide(L)'
;MANLSNLKILIEDKKTYKDRYQRKNFISLCLSDEELTEVELLAEKLDLKRAAAIRALLLNKSAILKNKIKNNGNKEYLFLLNNISNNINQIAKKINANIDFFINSANGEQFAYLFEELTEDIEKIKEVYNDTQTDRR
;
A
#
# COMPACT_ATOMS: atom_id res chain seq x y z
N MET A 1 24.96 63.54 3.66
CA MET A 1 25.99 62.66 3.07
C MET A 1 25.37 61.29 2.87
N ALA A 2 25.19 60.85 1.61
CA ALA A 2 24.64 59.54 1.27
C ALA A 2 25.78 58.51 1.18
N ASN A 3 25.63 57.36 1.83
CA ASN A 3 26.65 56.31 1.85
C ASN A 3 26.50 55.38 0.62
N LEU A 4 27.56 55.33 -0.19
CA LEU A 4 27.68 54.67 -1.49
C LEU A 4 28.20 53.22 -1.41
N SER A 5 28.04 52.53 -0.28
CA SER A 5 28.80 51.30 -0.01
C SER A 5 28.28 49.99 -0.63
N ASN A 6 27.13 49.95 -1.30
CA ASN A 6 26.52 48.66 -1.69
C ASN A 6 26.38 48.45 -3.20
N LEU A 7 27.21 49.11 -4.01
CA LEU A 7 27.28 48.88 -5.45
C LEU A 7 28.49 48.00 -5.84
N LYS A 8 28.44 46.73 -5.48
CA LYS A 8 29.11 45.61 -6.17
C LYS A 8 28.81 44.35 -5.38
N ILE A 9 28.16 43.38 -6.03
CA ILE A 9 28.48 41.95 -5.98
C ILE A 9 27.40 41.24 -6.82
N LEU A 10 27.85 40.75 -7.99
CA LEU A 10 27.37 39.56 -8.74
C LEU A 10 25.97 39.69 -9.38
N ILE A 11 25.84 40.01 -10.67
CA ILE A 11 26.00 39.06 -11.80
C ILE A 11 26.01 37.59 -11.33
N GLU A 12 24.83 37.03 -11.08
CA GLU A 12 24.62 35.59 -10.94
C GLU A 12 23.69 35.09 -12.06
N ASP A 13 24.29 34.31 -12.97
CA ASP A 13 23.73 33.36 -13.92
C ASP A 13 22.23 33.43 -14.21
N LYS A 14 21.88 34.03 -15.36
CA LYS A 14 20.60 33.78 -16.03
C LYS A 14 20.53 32.32 -16.47
N LYS A 15 20.17 31.40 -15.56
CA LYS A 15 19.72 30.04 -15.91
C LYS A 15 18.55 30.15 -16.88
N THR A 16 18.75 29.68 -18.11
CA THR A 16 17.76 29.69 -19.19
C THR A 16 16.48 28.98 -18.75
N TYR A 17 15.31 29.55 -19.09
CA TYR A 17 13.99 29.06 -18.64
C TYR A 17 13.75 27.57 -18.96
N LYS A 18 14.35 27.06 -20.04
CA LYS A 18 14.27 25.67 -20.50
C LYS A 18 15.01 24.67 -19.60
N ASP A 19 16.12 25.04 -18.95
CA ASP A 19 16.91 24.12 -18.12
C ASP A 19 16.27 23.84 -16.75
N ARG A 20 15.25 24.60 -16.37
CA ARG A 20 14.51 24.43 -15.11
C ARG A 20 13.31 23.48 -15.21
N TYR A 21 12.97 22.99 -16.42
CA TYR A 21 11.77 22.17 -16.63
C TYR A 21 12.12 20.69 -16.86
N GLN A 22 12.38 19.95 -15.79
CA GLN A 22 12.67 18.50 -15.83
C GLN A 22 11.44 17.61 -16.13
N ARG A 23 10.25 18.18 -16.35
CA ARG A 23 8.99 17.42 -16.51
C ARG A 23 8.52 17.43 -17.97
N LYS A 24 8.60 16.28 -18.64
CA LYS A 24 8.28 16.11 -20.07
C LYS A 24 6.78 15.92 -20.37
N ASN A 25 6.00 15.45 -19.39
CA ASN A 25 4.57 15.17 -19.56
C ASN A 25 3.72 16.35 -19.06
N PHE A 26 2.74 16.76 -19.85
CA PHE A 26 1.84 17.86 -19.54
C PHE A 26 0.38 17.38 -19.53
N ILE A 27 -0.38 17.83 -18.53
CA ILE A 27 -1.81 17.58 -18.41
C ILE A 27 -2.46 18.94 -18.20
N SER A 28 -3.50 19.24 -18.99
CA SER A 28 -4.36 20.40 -18.79
C SER A 28 -5.63 19.95 -18.08
N LEU A 29 -6.07 20.70 -17.07
CA LEU A 29 -7.32 20.47 -16.35
C LEU A 29 -8.13 21.76 -16.39
N CYS A 30 -9.41 21.64 -16.72
CA CYS A 30 -10.38 22.70 -16.53
C CYS A 30 -11.07 22.46 -15.20
N LEU A 31 -10.91 23.38 -14.25
CA LEU A 31 -11.52 23.31 -12.92
C LEU A 31 -12.70 24.28 -12.87
N SER A 32 -13.73 23.92 -12.13
CA SER A 32 -14.76 24.88 -11.69
C SER A 32 -14.18 25.88 -10.69
N ASP A 33 -14.89 26.99 -10.46
CA ASP A 33 -14.45 28.04 -9.53
C ASP A 33 -14.30 27.51 -8.09
N GLU A 34 -15.16 26.58 -7.69
CA GLU A 34 -15.10 25.91 -6.38
C GLU A 34 -13.84 25.04 -6.25
N GLU A 35 -13.57 24.19 -7.25
CA GLU A 35 -12.38 23.31 -7.28
C GLU A 35 -11.07 24.11 -7.33
N LEU A 36 -11.05 25.24 -8.04
CA LEU A 36 -9.90 26.12 -8.08
C LEU A 36 -9.63 26.76 -6.72
N THR A 37 -10.68 27.19 -6.01
CA THR A 37 -10.58 27.80 -4.68
C THR A 37 -9.95 26.84 -3.67
N GLU A 38 -10.32 25.56 -3.70
CA GLU A 38 -9.71 24.53 -2.85
C GLU A 38 -8.21 24.37 -3.11
N VAL A 39 -7.81 24.39 -4.38
CA VAL A 39 -6.39 24.31 -4.78
C VAL A 39 -5.62 25.54 -4.31
N GLU A 40 -6.22 26.72 -4.36
CA GLU A 40 -5.60 27.96 -3.90
C GLU A 40 -5.39 27.98 -2.39
N LEU A 41 -6.40 27.59 -1.62
CA LEU A 41 -6.27 27.46 -0.16
C LEU A 41 -5.19 26.43 0.23
N LEU A 42 -5.11 25.33 -0.51
CA LEU A 42 -4.09 24.31 -0.29
C LEU A 42 -2.68 24.81 -0.66
N ALA A 43 -2.58 25.59 -1.73
CA ALA A 43 -1.34 26.24 -2.15
C ALA A 43 -0.85 27.24 -1.11
N GLU A 44 -1.75 28.07 -0.57
CA GLU A 44 -1.46 29.04 0.49
C GLU A 44 -1.02 28.35 1.79
N LYS A 45 -1.76 27.33 2.25
CA LYS A 45 -1.44 26.60 3.48
C LYS A 45 -0.10 25.87 3.44
N LEU A 46 0.32 25.42 2.25
CA LEU A 46 1.58 24.70 2.08
C LEU A 46 2.74 25.62 1.63
N ASP A 47 2.48 26.92 1.44
CA ASP A 47 3.41 27.88 0.83
C ASP A 47 4.02 27.36 -0.50
N LEU A 48 3.14 26.79 -1.34
CA LEU A 48 3.52 26.18 -2.62
C LEU A 48 2.85 26.90 -3.79
N LYS A 49 3.50 26.87 -4.96
CA LYS A 49 2.82 27.27 -6.20
C LYS A 49 1.67 26.32 -6.49
N ARG A 50 0.57 26.81 -7.07
CA ARG A 50 -0.64 26.01 -7.45
C ARG A 50 -0.30 24.67 -8.11
N ALA A 51 0.61 24.66 -9.08
CA ALA A 51 1.02 23.43 -9.77
C ALA A 51 1.77 22.43 -8.86
N ALA A 52 2.48 22.88 -7.82
CA ALA A 52 3.11 22.00 -6.83
C ALA A 52 2.08 21.49 -5.81
N ALA A 53 1.13 22.33 -5.39
CA ALA A 53 0.00 21.96 -4.55
C ALA A 53 -0.88 20.86 -5.20
N ILE A 54 -1.28 21.03 -6.46
CA ILE A 54 -2.02 20.00 -7.22
C ILE A 54 -1.23 18.69 -7.29
N ARG A 55 0.10 18.76 -7.48
CA ARG A 55 0.94 17.55 -7.52
C ARG A 55 0.99 16.85 -6.16
N ALA A 56 1.14 17.59 -5.06
CA ALA A 56 1.11 17.03 -3.73
C ALA A 56 -0.23 16.34 -3.45
N LEU A 57 -1.34 16.97 -3.87
CA LEU A 57 -2.69 16.40 -3.77
C LEU A 57 -2.82 15.10 -4.58
N LEU A 58 -2.36 15.09 -5.85
CA LEU A 58 -2.39 13.91 -6.71
C LEU A 58 -1.53 12.78 -6.15
N LEU A 59 -0.33 13.07 -5.66
CA LEU A 59 0.58 12.06 -5.09
C LEU A 59 0.03 11.46 -3.80
N ASN A 60 -0.49 12.29 -2.89
CA ASN A 60 -1.09 11.82 -1.64
C ASN A 60 -2.34 10.96 -1.89
N LYS A 61 -3.25 11.40 -2.77
CA LYS A 61 -4.42 10.60 -3.17
C LYS A 61 -3.98 9.32 -3.88
N SER A 62 -2.92 9.34 -4.70
CA SER A 62 -2.40 8.15 -5.37
C SER A 62 -1.83 7.11 -4.40
N ALA A 63 -1.15 7.51 -3.33
CA ALA A 63 -0.63 6.59 -2.32
C ALA A 63 -1.78 5.94 -1.53
N ILE A 64 -2.79 6.73 -1.15
CA ILE A 64 -4.01 6.24 -0.50
C ILE A 64 -4.77 5.27 -1.40
N LEU A 65 -4.92 5.60 -2.69
CA LEU A 65 -5.57 4.73 -3.68
C LEU A 65 -4.80 3.43 -3.87
N LYS A 66 -3.47 3.48 -4.07
CA LYS A 66 -2.63 2.28 -4.20
C LYS A 66 -2.70 1.37 -2.98
N ASN A 67 -2.66 1.95 -1.76
CA ASN A 67 -2.79 1.18 -0.53
C ASN A 67 -4.19 0.59 -0.34
N LYS A 68 -5.25 1.35 -0.68
CA LYS A 68 -6.62 0.84 -0.65
C LYS A 68 -6.83 -0.29 -1.66
N ILE A 69 -6.31 -0.16 -2.87
CA ILE A 69 -6.37 -1.21 -3.91
C ILE A 69 -5.63 -2.47 -3.45
N LYS A 70 -4.41 -2.32 -2.92
CA LYS A 70 -3.60 -3.45 -2.41
C LYS A 70 -4.26 -4.17 -1.22
N ASN A 71 -4.92 -3.43 -0.33
CA ASN A 71 -5.52 -4.00 0.88
C ASN A 71 -6.95 -4.52 0.68
N ASN A 72 -7.68 -4.07 -0.36
CA ASN A 72 -9.04 -4.55 -0.63
C ASN A 72 -9.08 -5.93 -1.31
N GLY A 73 -8.04 -6.30 -2.08
CA GLY A 73 -8.07 -7.56 -2.83
C GLY A 73 -8.03 -8.83 -1.96
N ASN A 74 -7.46 -8.76 -0.75
CA ASN A 74 -7.15 -9.94 0.06
C ASN A 74 -7.81 -9.95 1.45
N LYS A 75 -8.69 -8.99 1.75
CA LYS A 75 -9.26 -8.81 3.09
C LYS A 75 -10.13 -10.00 3.53
N GLU A 76 -10.87 -10.57 2.60
CA GLU A 76 -11.74 -11.73 2.85
C GLU A 76 -10.92 -12.98 3.14
N TYR A 77 -9.89 -13.24 2.34
CA TYR A 77 -8.97 -14.37 2.56
C TYR A 77 -8.22 -14.26 3.89
N LEU A 78 -7.76 -13.06 4.26
CA LEU A 78 -7.10 -12.84 5.55
C LEU A 78 -8.03 -13.09 6.74
N PHE A 79 -9.31 -12.73 6.62
CA PHE A 79 -10.31 -13.02 7.63
C PHE A 79 -10.58 -14.52 7.78
N LEU A 80 -10.75 -15.23 6.67
CA LEU A 80 -10.95 -16.69 6.67
C LEU A 80 -9.74 -17.43 7.23
N LEU A 81 -8.52 -17.04 6.84
CA LEU A 81 -7.28 -17.64 7.34
C LEU A 81 -7.10 -17.44 8.85
N ASN A 82 -7.47 -16.26 9.37
CA ASN A 82 -7.44 -16.00 10.81
C ASN A 82 -8.42 -16.91 11.56
N ASN A 83 -9.63 -17.14 11.02
CA ASN A 83 -10.60 -18.05 11.62
C ASN A 83 -10.08 -19.50 11.64
N ILE A 84 -9.51 -19.97 10.53
CA ILE A 84 -8.90 -21.30 10.45
C ILE A 84 -7.77 -21.43 11.48
N SER A 85 -6.89 -20.44 11.57
CA SER A 85 -5.77 -20.42 12.50
C SER A 85 -6.22 -20.48 13.97
N ASN A 86 -7.26 -19.72 14.32
CA ASN A 86 -7.83 -19.73 15.67
C ASN A 86 -8.45 -21.09 16.03
N ASN A 87 -9.09 -21.76 15.07
CA ASN A 87 -9.66 -23.09 15.28
C ASN A 87 -8.58 -24.14 15.47
N ILE A 88 -7.53 -24.13 14.63
CA ILE A 88 -6.37 -25.04 14.78
C ILE A 88 -5.72 -24.86 16.15
N ASN A 89 -5.50 -23.62 16.59
CA ASN A 89 -4.93 -23.33 17.91
C ASN A 89 -5.79 -23.86 19.07
N GLN A 90 -7.12 -23.76 18.96
CA GLN A 90 -8.03 -24.32 19.94
C GLN A 90 -7.99 -25.85 19.98
N ILE A 91 -7.92 -26.49 18.82
CA ILE A 91 -7.77 -27.95 18.70
C ILE A 91 -6.45 -28.39 19.34
N ALA A 92 -5.34 -27.73 19.00
CA ALA A 92 -4.03 -28.01 19.59
C ALA A 92 -4.04 -27.89 21.12
N LYS A 93 -4.66 -26.84 21.67
CA LYS A 93 -4.82 -26.69 23.13
C LYS A 93 -5.63 -27.83 23.75
N LYS A 94 -6.69 -28.29 23.09
CA LYS A 94 -7.51 -29.42 23.58
C LYS A 94 -6.76 -30.74 23.54
N ILE A 95 -6.02 -31.01 22.47
CA ILE A 95 -5.14 -32.19 22.34
C ILE A 95 -4.09 -32.19 23.46
N ASN A 96 -3.42 -31.05 23.64
CA ASN A 96 -2.39 -30.91 24.68
C ASN A 96 -2.94 -31.05 26.11
N ALA A 97 -4.22 -30.73 26.33
CA ALA A 97 -4.86 -30.86 27.63
C ALA A 97 -5.30 -32.29 27.95
N ASN A 98 -5.70 -33.08 26.94
CA ASN A 98 -6.11 -34.47 27.13
C ASN A 98 -5.89 -35.28 25.85
N ILE A 99 -4.68 -35.83 25.71
CA ILE A 99 -4.28 -36.60 24.53
C ILE A 99 -5.01 -37.95 24.45
N ASP A 100 -5.37 -38.53 25.60
CA ASP A 100 -6.08 -39.81 25.70
C ASP A 100 -7.49 -39.74 25.12
N PHE A 101 -8.16 -38.59 25.24
CA PHE A 101 -9.44 -38.35 24.58
C PHE A 101 -9.33 -38.42 23.06
N PHE A 102 -8.18 -38.03 22.51
CA PHE A 102 -7.93 -38.03 21.08
C PHE A 102 -7.52 -39.40 20.58
N ILE A 103 -6.60 -40.07 21.28
CA ILE A 103 -6.06 -41.39 20.92
C ILE A 103 -7.09 -42.51 21.13
N ASN A 104 -7.89 -42.45 22.20
CA ASN A 104 -8.86 -43.51 22.54
C ASN A 104 -10.26 -43.28 21.94
N SER A 105 -10.47 -42.19 21.21
CA SER A 105 -11.73 -41.98 20.49
C SER A 105 -11.63 -42.55 19.08
N ALA A 106 -12.68 -43.23 18.62
CA ALA A 106 -12.82 -43.64 17.21
C ALA A 106 -12.76 -42.45 16.22
N ASN A 107 -12.87 -41.23 16.73
CA ASN A 107 -12.83 -39.99 15.96
C ASN A 107 -11.40 -39.45 15.75
N GLY A 108 -10.41 -39.94 16.48
CA GLY A 108 -9.01 -39.49 16.36
C GLY A 108 -8.40 -39.85 15.01
N GLU A 109 -8.70 -41.04 14.50
CA GLU A 109 -8.24 -41.52 13.20
C GLU A 109 -8.89 -40.72 12.05
N GLN A 110 -10.21 -40.48 12.13
CA GLN A 110 -10.91 -39.61 11.16
C GLN A 110 -10.38 -38.17 11.18
N PHE A 111 -10.05 -37.64 12.36
CA PHE A 111 -9.44 -36.32 12.46
C PHE A 111 -8.06 -36.28 11.80
N ALA A 112 -7.22 -37.30 12.00
CA ALA A 112 -5.90 -37.38 11.38
C ALA A 112 -6.01 -37.36 9.85
N TYR A 113 -6.93 -38.15 9.27
CA TYR A 113 -7.20 -38.12 7.83
C TYR A 113 -7.63 -36.76 7.32
N LEU A 114 -8.58 -36.10 8.00
CA LEU A 114 -9.03 -34.76 7.62
C LEU A 114 -7.92 -33.70 7.75
N PHE A 115 -7.00 -33.88 8.70
CA PHE A 115 -5.88 -32.96 8.89
C PHE A 115 -4.80 -33.15 7.82
N GLU A 116 -4.55 -34.39 7.40
CA GLU A 116 -3.68 -34.69 6.25
C GLU A 116 -4.26 -34.09 4.96
N GLU A 117 -5.55 -34.30 4.69
CA GLU A 117 -6.24 -33.72 3.52
C GLU A 117 -6.15 -32.19 3.51
N LEU A 118 -6.39 -31.54 4.65
CA LEU A 118 -6.22 -30.09 4.80
C LEU A 118 -4.78 -29.64 4.50
N THR A 119 -3.79 -30.42 4.95
CA THR A 119 -2.37 -30.10 4.75
C THR A 119 -1.99 -30.21 3.27
N GLU A 120 -2.46 -31.25 2.59
CA GLU A 120 -2.25 -31.43 1.15
C GLU A 120 -2.87 -30.30 0.33
N ASP A 121 -4.09 -29.87 0.68
CA ASP A 121 -4.75 -28.79 -0.02
C ASP A 121 -4.04 -27.43 0.17
N ILE A 122 -3.48 -27.18 1.35
CA ILE A 122 -2.64 -26.00 1.61
C ILE A 122 -1.36 -26.06 0.75
N GLU A 123 -0.73 -27.22 0.62
CA GLU A 123 0.49 -27.36 -0.16
C GLU A 123 0.22 -27.20 -1.67
N LYS A 124 -0.89 -27.73 -2.19
CA LYS A 124 -1.34 -27.48 -3.58
C LYS A 124 -1.56 -26.00 -3.85
N ILE A 125 -2.19 -25.27 -2.92
CA ILE A 125 -2.41 -23.81 -3.06
C ILE A 125 -1.06 -23.06 -3.14
N LYS A 126 -0.08 -23.49 -2.34
CA LYS A 126 1.27 -22.92 -2.32
C LYS A 126 2.05 -23.20 -3.60
N GLU A 127 1.93 -24.40 -4.18
CA GLU A 127 2.54 -24.75 -5.47
C GLU A 127 1.99 -23.89 -6.61
N VAL A 128 0.66 -23.78 -6.72
CA VAL A 128 0.00 -22.92 -7.72
C VAL A 128 0.43 -21.46 -7.59
N TYR A 129 0.57 -20.96 -6.35
CA TYR A 129 1.08 -19.60 -6.14
C TYR A 129 2.52 -19.43 -6.63
N ASN A 130 3.40 -20.40 -6.37
CA ASN A 130 4.80 -20.33 -6.80
C ASN A 130 4.94 -20.37 -8.33
N ASP A 131 4.15 -21.22 -9.01
CA ASP A 131 4.15 -21.34 -10.47
C ASP A 131 3.73 -20.02 -11.15
N THR A 132 2.70 -19.34 -10.62
CA THR A 132 2.22 -18.05 -11.15
C THR A 132 3.19 -16.87 -10.94
N GLN A 133 4.23 -17.03 -10.11
CA GLN A 133 5.30 -16.03 -9.93
C GLN A 133 6.48 -16.26 -10.88
N THR A 134 6.71 -17.50 -11.31
CA THR A 134 7.73 -17.83 -12.33
C THR A 134 7.35 -17.31 -13.72
N ASP A 135 6.06 -17.28 -14.06
CA ASP A 135 5.54 -16.73 -15.34
C ASP A 135 5.59 -15.20 -15.44
N ARG A 136 5.92 -14.49 -14.36
CA ARG A 136 6.01 -13.00 -14.31
C ARG A 136 7.44 -12.48 -14.36
N ARG A 137 8.43 -13.33 -14.59
CA ARG A 137 9.85 -12.95 -14.74
C ARG A 137 10.27 -12.85 -16.19
#